data_AF-A0A354IYQ6-F1
#
_entry.id   AF-A0A354IYQ6-F1
#
_cell.length_a   1.000
_cell.length_b   1.000
_cell.length_c   1.000
_cell.angle_alpha   90.00
_cell.angle_beta   90.00
_cell.angle_gamma   90.00
#
_symmetry.space_group_name_H-M   'P 1'
#
loop_
_entity.id
_entity.type
_entity.pdbx_description
1 polymer ?
#
loop_
_entity_poly.entity_id
_entity_poly.type
_entity_poly.pdbx_seq_one_letter_code
_entity_poly.pdbx_strand_id
1 'polypeptide(L)'
;MALRQLLRNTIDESTKHTEVHVQTIPHYDQNAEQLVSQYESLTFEHVHPALLDLLPPPGATILDVGAGSGRDAAWFAAKGYEVVAVEPSEAMRTLARQRHPSQCIHWVADSLPDLAQVRRLGLRFDLILLSAVWMHVPPAARQRALRRLATLLSPNGRLAISLRIGPPDTGRAMYEVTLPELTAMSRQFGLRVVCTDDSRDRLGRPGISWTTAILGLPDDGLGALPLLRHLILTDSKASTYKIALLRILARIADTAAGAARHESESVVLPMGLVALFWLRMYKPLIEGGLPQMPPNRAGNAPGFVTDNFTALRLVRPVDLRAGMDFHDDIARHLHASLWEISRLIREMPVKYLRWPASDENIFHIKHQRRTSTPTRLRIDDPFLWSFGEFHVPLPIWDALRHYNVWVEPVLVAEWVRLIESYAGQLGPTLSQTAYSLLTWADPERDTRFARAAVERLRHQGKSVYCVWSGQRLKSDYDIDHCFPFAAWPCGDAWNLMPASKRINGEKSNRLVTHTALEQASERITAWWEDAFLSTGTDARHRFFLEAEQTLPMLETAASPADLIDAMKVQRIRLAKDQGLRPWEPVARRERLVLAPDFG
;
A
#
# COMPACT_ATOMS: atom_id res chain seq x y z
N MET A 1 59.80 16.01 -42.20
CA MET A 1 58.64 16.39 -43.04
C MET A 1 58.18 15.29 -44.00
N ALA A 2 59.02 14.32 -44.40
CA ALA A 2 58.62 13.24 -45.30
C ALA A 2 57.78 12.09 -44.68
N LEU A 3 57.78 11.93 -43.33
CA LEU A 3 57.04 10.85 -42.67
C LEU A 3 55.53 11.14 -42.46
N ARG A 4 55.09 12.40 -42.62
CA ARG A 4 53.67 12.78 -42.49
C ARG A 4 52.87 12.66 -43.79
N GLN A 5 53.54 12.45 -44.93
CA GLN A 5 52.89 12.38 -46.24
C GLN A 5 52.59 10.93 -46.66
N LEU A 6 53.36 9.95 -46.16
CA LEU A 6 53.11 8.52 -46.38
C LEU A 6 51.95 7.94 -45.54
N LEU A 7 51.58 8.58 -44.42
CA LEU A 7 50.44 8.15 -43.59
C LEU A 7 49.08 8.73 -44.03
N ARG A 8 49.06 9.69 -44.96
CA ARG A 8 47.81 10.23 -45.52
C ARG A 8 47.32 9.48 -46.76
N ASN A 9 48.19 8.75 -47.44
CA ASN A 9 47.84 8.06 -48.69
C ASN A 9 47.47 6.57 -48.49
N THR A 10 47.47 6.05 -47.26
CA THR A 10 47.11 4.64 -46.96
C THR A 10 45.76 4.48 -46.25
N ILE A 11 44.98 5.57 -46.13
CA ILE A 11 43.64 5.55 -45.51
C ILE A 11 42.53 5.74 -46.57
N ASP A 12 42.88 5.94 -47.85
CA ASP A 12 41.90 6.28 -48.90
C ASP A 12 41.53 5.13 -49.84
N GLU A 13 41.90 3.88 -49.51
CA GLU A 13 41.49 2.68 -50.27
C GLU A 13 41.13 1.51 -49.34
N SER A 14 40.02 1.62 -48.60
CA SER A 14 39.17 0.45 -48.36
C SER A 14 37.76 0.87 -47.96
N THR A 15 36.80 0.52 -48.83
CA THR A 15 35.36 0.40 -48.55
C THR A 15 34.61 1.67 -48.13
N LYS A 16 34.24 2.47 -49.13
CA LYS A 16 32.92 3.15 -49.14
C LYS A 16 31.82 2.07 -49.15
N HIS A 17 31.51 1.49 -47.99
CA HIS A 17 30.19 0.92 -47.78
C HIS A 17 29.23 2.07 -47.49
N THR A 18 28.54 2.53 -48.51
CA THR A 18 27.37 3.38 -48.37
C THR A 18 26.29 2.54 -47.68
N GLU A 19 26.29 2.47 -46.35
CA GLU A 19 25.15 1.96 -45.59
C GLU A 19 23.98 2.90 -45.84
N VAL A 20 23.09 2.50 -46.74
CA VAL A 20 21.78 3.13 -46.88
C VAL A 20 21.06 2.90 -45.55
N HIS A 21 21.07 3.90 -44.67
CA HIS A 21 20.23 3.90 -43.48
C HIS A 21 18.76 3.94 -43.92
N VAL A 22 18.18 2.76 -44.11
CA VAL A 22 16.75 2.61 -44.35
C VAL A 22 16.03 3.15 -43.11
N GLN A 23 15.16 4.14 -43.30
CA GLN A 23 14.30 4.64 -42.24
C GLN A 23 12.98 3.87 -42.25
N THR A 24 12.50 3.46 -41.08
CA THR A 24 11.28 2.64 -40.94
C THR A 24 10.05 3.31 -41.54
N ILE A 25 9.78 4.58 -41.22
CA ILE A 25 8.53 5.26 -41.58
C ILE A 25 8.32 5.37 -43.11
N PRO A 26 9.31 5.82 -43.91
CA PRO A 26 9.17 5.88 -45.37
C PRO A 26 8.76 4.56 -46.03
N HIS A 27 9.23 3.41 -45.53
CA HIS A 27 8.80 2.11 -46.04
C HIS A 27 7.30 1.88 -45.85
N TYR A 28 6.77 2.22 -44.67
CA TYR A 28 5.33 2.08 -44.39
C TYR A 28 4.50 3.08 -45.19
N ASP A 29 4.96 4.32 -45.36
CA ASP A 29 4.26 5.31 -46.18
C ASP A 29 4.15 4.84 -47.64
N GLN A 30 5.24 4.30 -48.21
CA GLN A 30 5.28 3.84 -49.61
C GLN A 30 4.44 2.59 -49.88
N ASN A 31 4.24 1.73 -48.87
CA ASN A 31 3.58 0.43 -49.02
C ASN A 31 2.22 0.37 -48.28
N ALA A 32 1.67 1.52 -47.90
CA ALA A 32 0.56 1.59 -46.95
C ALA A 32 -0.68 0.78 -47.36
N GLU A 33 -1.13 0.88 -48.61
CA GLU A 33 -2.32 0.16 -49.09
C GLU A 33 -2.18 -1.37 -48.98
N GLN A 34 -1.04 -1.90 -49.43
CA GLN A 34 -0.74 -3.33 -49.37
C GLN A 34 -0.66 -3.82 -47.91
N LEU A 35 0.05 -3.07 -47.06
CA LEU A 35 0.24 -3.43 -45.65
C LEU A 35 -1.08 -3.35 -44.87
N VAL A 36 -1.91 -2.34 -45.11
CA VAL A 36 -3.25 -2.22 -44.52
C VAL A 36 -4.09 -3.44 -44.91
N SER A 37 -4.17 -3.78 -46.20
CA SER A 37 -4.94 -4.95 -46.64
C SER A 37 -4.44 -6.25 -46.01
N GLN A 38 -3.12 -6.40 -45.86
CA GLN A 38 -2.53 -7.58 -45.24
C GLN A 38 -2.85 -7.65 -43.74
N TYR A 39 -2.72 -6.55 -43.00
CA TYR A 39 -2.90 -6.54 -41.54
C TYR A 39 -4.37 -6.72 -41.14
N GLU A 40 -5.29 -6.23 -41.96
CA GLU A 40 -6.74 -6.39 -41.81
C GLU A 40 -7.23 -7.80 -42.15
N SER A 41 -6.42 -8.64 -42.81
CA SER A 41 -6.78 -10.05 -43.06
C SER A 41 -6.79 -10.92 -41.81
N LEU A 42 -6.22 -10.43 -40.71
CA LEU A 42 -6.19 -11.09 -39.40
C LEU A 42 -7.16 -10.38 -38.45
N THR A 43 -7.73 -11.12 -37.49
CA THR A 43 -8.56 -10.55 -36.43
C THR A 43 -7.72 -10.32 -35.17
N PHE A 44 -8.18 -9.42 -34.29
CA PHE A 44 -7.52 -9.14 -33.02
C PHE A 44 -7.33 -10.42 -32.19
N GLU A 45 -8.38 -11.24 -32.06
CA GLU A 45 -8.39 -12.45 -31.24
C GLU A 45 -7.38 -13.49 -31.75
N HIS A 46 -7.15 -13.57 -33.06
CA HIS A 46 -6.16 -14.47 -33.63
C HIS A 46 -4.72 -14.00 -33.43
N VAL A 47 -4.51 -12.68 -33.34
CA VAL A 47 -3.19 -12.09 -33.12
C VAL A 47 -2.83 -12.07 -31.64
N HIS A 48 -3.81 -11.81 -30.76
CA HIS A 48 -3.60 -11.56 -29.34
C HIS A 48 -4.40 -12.50 -28.41
N PRO A 49 -4.34 -13.83 -28.59
CA PRO A 49 -5.14 -14.76 -27.78
C PRO A 49 -4.82 -14.66 -26.28
N ALA A 50 -3.54 -14.54 -25.93
CA ALA A 50 -3.09 -14.43 -24.54
C ALA A 50 -3.54 -13.14 -23.82
N LEU A 51 -3.96 -12.13 -24.58
CA LEU A 51 -4.41 -10.87 -24.00
C LEU A 51 -5.89 -10.92 -23.58
N LEU A 52 -6.69 -11.83 -24.14
CA LEU A 52 -8.15 -11.87 -23.94
C LEU A 52 -8.55 -12.02 -22.47
N ASP A 53 -7.88 -12.91 -21.73
CA ASP A 53 -8.13 -13.14 -20.30
C ASP A 53 -7.46 -12.07 -19.40
N LEU A 54 -6.69 -11.17 -20.01
CA LEU A 54 -5.90 -10.14 -19.34
C LEU A 54 -6.31 -8.73 -19.78
N LEU A 55 -7.49 -8.58 -20.39
CA LEU A 55 -8.04 -7.28 -20.69
C LEU A 55 -8.50 -6.55 -19.42
N PRO A 56 -8.33 -5.22 -19.35
CA PRO A 56 -8.99 -4.43 -18.31
C PRO A 56 -10.52 -4.46 -18.51
N PRO A 57 -11.32 -4.10 -17.50
CA PRO A 57 -12.76 -4.02 -17.66
C PRO A 57 -13.16 -2.97 -18.73
N PRO A 58 -14.31 -3.12 -19.40
CA PRO A 58 -14.81 -2.16 -20.38
C PRO A 58 -14.86 -0.71 -19.83
N GLY A 59 -14.62 0.28 -20.70
CA GLY A 59 -14.49 1.70 -20.31
C GLY A 59 -13.07 2.12 -19.89
N ALA A 60 -12.12 1.18 -19.86
CA ALA A 60 -10.71 1.47 -19.63
C ALA A 60 -10.05 2.23 -20.80
N THR A 61 -8.93 2.90 -20.52
CA THR A 61 -8.18 3.68 -21.52
C THR A 61 -6.99 2.88 -22.08
N ILE A 62 -6.94 2.73 -23.40
CA ILE A 62 -5.96 1.89 -24.11
C ILE A 62 -5.03 2.77 -24.95
N LEU A 63 -3.74 2.46 -24.94
CA LEU A 63 -2.76 3.05 -25.86
C LEU A 63 -2.28 2.00 -26.85
N ASP A 64 -2.63 2.15 -28.12
CA ASP A 64 -2.14 1.30 -29.21
C ASP A 64 -0.94 2.00 -29.87
N VAL A 65 0.27 1.53 -29.60
CA VAL A 65 1.52 2.12 -30.10
C VAL A 65 1.92 1.40 -31.39
N GLY A 66 1.98 2.16 -32.49
CA GLY A 66 2.14 1.65 -33.85
C GLY A 66 0.86 0.98 -34.36
N ALA A 67 -0.26 1.70 -34.26
CA ALA A 67 -1.59 1.20 -34.56
C ALA A 67 -1.79 0.73 -36.02
N GLY A 68 -0.91 1.12 -36.94
CA GLY A 68 -0.87 0.59 -38.30
C GLY A 68 -2.19 0.78 -39.05
N SER A 69 -2.84 -0.32 -39.43
CA SER A 69 -4.13 -0.28 -40.15
C SER A 69 -5.31 0.13 -39.29
N GLY A 70 -5.13 0.22 -37.97
CA GLY A 70 -6.18 0.50 -36.99
C GLY A 70 -7.00 -0.71 -36.58
N ARG A 71 -6.65 -1.94 -37.02
CA ARG A 71 -7.36 -3.17 -36.66
C ARG A 71 -7.54 -3.32 -35.14
N ASP A 72 -6.45 -3.22 -34.39
CA ASP A 72 -6.45 -3.46 -32.94
C ASP A 72 -7.21 -2.33 -32.22
N ALA A 73 -6.93 -1.07 -32.58
CA ALA A 73 -7.68 0.09 -32.09
C ALA A 73 -9.19 0.02 -32.36
N ALA A 74 -9.62 -0.41 -33.55
CA ALA A 74 -11.02 -0.56 -33.91
C ALA A 74 -11.71 -1.66 -33.10
N TRP A 75 -11.01 -2.77 -32.86
CA TRP A 75 -11.52 -3.85 -32.02
C TRP A 75 -11.76 -3.37 -30.59
N PHE A 76 -10.79 -2.66 -29.98
CA PHE A 76 -10.96 -2.08 -28.65
C PHE A 76 -12.12 -1.07 -28.61
N ALA A 77 -12.19 -0.16 -29.56
CA ALA A 77 -13.29 0.81 -29.61
C ALA A 77 -14.66 0.12 -29.71
N ALA A 78 -14.79 -0.95 -30.50
CA ALA A 78 -16.03 -1.74 -30.61
C ALA A 78 -16.41 -2.47 -29.30
N LYS A 79 -15.46 -2.68 -28.39
CA LYS A 79 -15.68 -3.25 -27.06
C LYS A 79 -15.94 -2.20 -25.97
N GLY A 80 -16.05 -0.93 -26.34
CA GLY A 80 -16.36 0.17 -25.42
C GLY A 80 -15.15 0.72 -24.66
N TYR A 81 -13.94 0.54 -25.18
CA TYR A 81 -12.73 1.19 -24.66
C TYR A 81 -12.49 2.54 -25.32
N GLU A 82 -11.83 3.44 -24.59
CA GLU A 82 -11.28 4.68 -25.15
C GLU A 82 -9.85 4.42 -25.62
N VAL A 83 -9.56 4.67 -26.91
CA VAL A 83 -8.29 4.27 -27.53
C VAL A 83 -7.51 5.48 -28.02
N VAL A 84 -6.28 5.63 -27.52
CA VAL A 84 -5.28 6.51 -28.14
C VAL A 84 -4.44 5.66 -29.10
N ALA A 85 -4.60 5.88 -30.40
CA ALA A 85 -3.92 5.14 -31.46
C ALA A 85 -2.74 5.96 -32.00
N VAL A 86 -1.52 5.54 -31.70
CA VAL A 86 -0.28 6.19 -32.14
C VAL A 86 0.19 5.53 -33.43
N GLU A 87 0.32 6.31 -34.50
CA GLU A 87 0.90 5.83 -35.75
C GLU A 87 1.73 6.95 -36.38
N PRO A 88 3.06 6.82 -36.53
CA PRO A 88 3.87 7.87 -37.13
C PRO A 88 3.67 8.02 -38.65
N SER A 89 3.44 6.93 -39.40
CA SER A 89 3.22 6.98 -40.86
C SER A 89 1.92 7.72 -41.18
N GLU A 90 2.03 8.78 -41.97
CA GLU A 90 0.87 9.57 -42.36
C GLU A 90 -0.07 8.81 -43.30
N ALA A 91 0.49 8.04 -44.24
CA ALA A 91 -0.31 7.26 -45.17
C ALA A 91 -1.09 6.14 -44.44
N MET A 92 -0.42 5.38 -43.57
CA MET A 92 -1.06 4.34 -42.76
C MET A 92 -2.17 4.92 -41.87
N ARG A 93 -1.86 5.99 -41.14
CA ARG A 93 -2.81 6.66 -40.23
C ARG A 93 -4.03 7.23 -40.97
N THR A 94 -3.83 7.75 -42.19
CA THR A 94 -4.93 8.28 -43.03
C THR A 94 -5.85 7.15 -43.49
N LEU A 95 -5.31 6.06 -44.01
CA LEU A 95 -6.10 4.89 -44.43
C LEU A 95 -6.83 4.26 -43.24
N ALA A 96 -6.17 4.15 -42.09
CA ALA A 96 -6.76 3.60 -40.88
C ALA A 96 -7.95 4.43 -40.37
N ARG A 97 -7.82 5.78 -40.37
CA ARG A 97 -8.91 6.70 -40.02
C ARG A 97 -10.11 6.58 -40.96
N GLN A 98 -9.87 6.45 -42.26
CA GLN A 98 -10.94 6.28 -43.25
C GLN A 98 -11.67 4.95 -43.07
N ARG A 99 -10.92 3.89 -42.77
CA ARG A 99 -11.47 2.54 -42.60
C ARG A 99 -12.25 2.37 -41.29
N HIS A 100 -11.78 2.99 -40.21
CA HIS A 100 -12.32 2.83 -38.86
C HIS A 100 -12.77 4.18 -38.26
N PRO A 101 -13.91 4.75 -38.72
CA PRO A 101 -14.40 6.07 -38.30
C PRO A 101 -15.12 6.03 -36.94
N SER A 102 -14.45 5.55 -35.89
CA SER A 102 -14.99 5.52 -34.53
C SER A 102 -14.61 6.77 -33.73
N GLN A 103 -15.56 7.28 -32.94
CA GLN A 103 -15.34 8.44 -32.05
C GLN A 103 -14.49 8.09 -30.83
N CYS A 104 -14.44 6.81 -30.44
CA CYS A 104 -13.64 6.31 -29.32
C CYS A 104 -12.15 6.10 -29.71
N ILE A 105 -11.75 6.44 -30.94
CA ILE A 105 -10.36 6.34 -31.39
C ILE A 105 -9.77 7.74 -31.57
N HIS A 106 -8.72 8.03 -30.81
CA HIS A 106 -7.96 9.27 -30.86
C HIS A 106 -6.60 9.04 -31.50
N TRP A 107 -6.48 9.44 -32.76
CA TRP A 107 -5.29 9.21 -33.57
C TRP A 107 -4.20 10.26 -33.36
N VAL A 108 -2.99 9.82 -32.99
CA VAL A 108 -1.84 10.69 -32.68
C VAL A 108 -0.65 10.36 -33.59
N ALA A 109 -0.08 11.39 -34.22
CA ALA A 109 1.19 11.27 -34.94
C ALA A 109 2.35 11.42 -33.94
N ASP A 110 2.88 10.29 -33.48
CA ASP A 110 3.95 10.22 -32.48
C ASP A 110 4.73 8.92 -32.65
N SER A 111 5.86 8.77 -31.95
CA SER A 111 6.67 7.55 -32.05
C SER A 111 7.49 7.26 -30.79
N LEU A 112 7.90 6.00 -30.66
CA LEU A 112 8.96 5.63 -29.75
C LEU A 112 10.31 6.24 -30.22
N PRO A 113 11.27 6.46 -29.29
CA PRO A 113 11.22 6.14 -27.86
C PRO A 113 10.52 7.19 -26.98
N ASP A 114 10.01 8.28 -27.55
CA ASP A 114 9.67 9.46 -26.77
C ASP A 114 8.20 9.63 -26.42
N LEU A 115 7.30 9.28 -27.34
CA LEU A 115 5.85 9.46 -27.19
C LEU A 115 5.52 10.87 -26.66
N ALA A 116 6.10 11.89 -27.30
CA ALA A 116 6.12 13.25 -26.78
C ALA A 116 4.72 13.88 -26.75
N GLN A 117 3.89 13.61 -27.74
CA GLN A 117 2.51 14.11 -27.81
C GLN A 117 1.62 13.35 -26.85
N VAL A 118 1.74 12.02 -26.77
CA VAL A 118 0.96 11.19 -25.84
C VAL A 118 1.16 11.67 -24.40
N ARG A 119 2.39 11.99 -24.01
CA ARG A 119 2.68 12.54 -22.67
C ARG A 119 1.98 13.85 -22.37
N ARG A 120 1.82 14.72 -23.37
CA ARG A 120 1.18 16.04 -23.21
C ARG A 120 -0.32 15.91 -22.95
N LEU A 121 -0.92 14.77 -23.28
CA LEU A 121 -2.33 14.49 -22.97
C LEU A 121 -2.57 14.36 -21.45
N GLY A 122 -1.54 14.12 -20.64
CA GLY A 122 -1.67 13.94 -19.19
C GLY A 122 -2.39 12.64 -18.79
N LEU A 123 -2.60 11.74 -19.74
CA LEU A 123 -3.30 10.47 -19.54
C LEU A 123 -2.38 9.39 -18.95
N ARG A 124 -3.04 8.37 -18.40
CA ARG A 124 -2.47 7.07 -18.03
C ARG A 124 -3.33 5.99 -18.66
N PHE A 125 -2.73 4.83 -18.93
CA PHE A 125 -3.36 3.76 -19.71
C PHE A 125 -3.39 2.45 -18.95
N ASP A 126 -4.56 1.81 -18.95
CA ASP A 126 -4.81 0.52 -18.31
C ASP A 126 -4.24 -0.64 -19.13
N LEU A 127 -4.09 -0.43 -20.43
CA LEU A 127 -3.35 -1.30 -21.32
C LEU A 127 -2.58 -0.47 -22.35
N ILE A 128 -1.31 -0.80 -22.53
CA ILE A 128 -0.50 -0.33 -23.64
C ILE A 128 -0.16 -1.52 -24.53
N LEU A 129 -0.52 -1.47 -25.81
CA LEU A 129 -0.26 -2.51 -26.80
C LEU A 129 0.86 -2.06 -27.75
N LEU A 130 1.88 -2.90 -27.91
CA LEU A 130 2.92 -2.81 -28.95
C LEU A 130 2.86 -4.07 -29.82
N SER A 131 1.93 -4.05 -30.76
CA SER A 131 1.70 -5.12 -31.74
C SER A 131 2.62 -4.94 -32.94
N ALA A 132 3.59 -5.84 -33.11
CA ALA A 132 4.60 -5.80 -34.15
C ALA A 132 5.42 -4.50 -34.26
N VAL A 133 5.77 -3.87 -33.12
CA VAL A 133 6.52 -2.59 -33.08
C VAL A 133 7.93 -2.70 -32.51
N TRP A 134 8.14 -3.55 -31.49
CA TRP A 134 9.37 -3.50 -30.68
C TRP A 134 10.66 -3.74 -31.48
N MET A 135 10.59 -4.57 -32.54
CA MET A 135 11.70 -4.82 -33.45
C MET A 135 12.15 -3.58 -34.23
N HIS A 136 11.33 -2.52 -34.32
CA HIS A 136 11.72 -1.26 -34.96
C HIS A 136 12.43 -0.29 -34.01
N VAL A 137 12.50 -0.60 -32.71
CA VAL A 137 13.19 0.24 -31.72
C VAL A 137 14.67 -0.13 -31.68
N PRO A 138 15.59 0.79 -32.02
CA PRO A 138 17.02 0.52 -31.97
C PRO A 138 17.45 0.10 -30.56
N PRO A 139 18.39 -0.85 -30.40
CA PRO A 139 18.82 -1.34 -29.08
C PRO A 139 19.18 -0.23 -28.09
N ALA A 140 19.91 0.80 -28.54
CA ALA A 140 20.30 1.95 -27.71
C ALA A 140 19.11 2.81 -27.23
N ALA A 141 17.95 2.72 -27.88
CA ALA A 141 16.74 3.47 -27.54
C ALA A 141 15.73 2.66 -26.70
N ARG A 142 15.87 1.33 -26.61
CA ARG A 142 14.91 0.43 -25.94
C ARG A 142 14.72 0.76 -24.47
N GLN A 143 15.79 1.06 -23.74
CA GLN A 143 15.69 1.42 -22.33
C GLN A 143 14.87 2.71 -22.13
N ARG A 144 15.08 3.74 -22.99
CA ARG A 144 14.31 4.99 -22.95
C ARG A 144 12.84 4.75 -23.31
N ALA A 145 12.58 3.94 -24.35
CA ALA A 145 11.25 3.55 -24.77
C ALA A 145 10.50 2.82 -23.65
N LEU A 146 11.12 1.83 -23.02
CA LEU A 146 10.49 1.04 -21.96
C LEU A 146 10.21 1.88 -20.71
N ARG A 147 11.15 2.73 -20.30
CA ARG A 147 10.92 3.70 -19.23
C ARG A 147 9.71 4.59 -19.54
N ARG A 148 9.61 5.06 -20.80
CA ARG A 148 8.50 5.92 -21.23
C ARG A 148 7.17 5.19 -21.13
N LEU A 149 7.09 3.97 -21.64
CA LEU A 149 5.89 3.13 -21.58
C LEU A 149 5.49 2.85 -20.13
N ALA A 150 6.44 2.48 -19.27
CA ALA A 150 6.19 2.25 -17.84
C ALA A 150 5.57 3.49 -17.15
N THR A 151 6.07 4.70 -17.45
CA THR A 151 5.51 5.94 -16.87
C THR A 151 4.13 6.33 -17.39
N LEU A 152 3.67 5.74 -18.48
CA LEU A 152 2.36 5.98 -19.07
C LEU A 152 1.31 4.98 -18.56
N LEU A 153 1.70 3.89 -17.89
CA LEU A 153 0.75 2.95 -17.31
C LEU A 153 -0.01 3.59 -16.14
N SER A 154 -1.31 3.31 -16.07
CA SER A 154 -2.07 3.48 -14.83
C SER A 154 -1.54 2.49 -13.78
N PRO A 155 -1.83 2.70 -12.49
CA PRO A 155 -1.63 1.65 -11.51
C PRO A 155 -2.37 0.38 -11.95
N ASN A 156 -1.74 -0.79 -11.79
CA ASN A 156 -2.22 -2.09 -12.32
C ASN A 156 -2.35 -2.20 -13.85
N GLY A 157 -1.96 -1.16 -14.58
CA GLY A 157 -1.93 -1.19 -16.03
C GLY A 157 -0.98 -2.25 -16.57
N ARG A 158 -1.32 -2.80 -17.74
CA ARG A 158 -0.54 -3.83 -18.42
C ARG A 158 0.13 -3.27 -19.68
N LEU A 159 1.29 -3.80 -20.00
CA LEU A 159 2.03 -3.49 -21.23
C LEU A 159 2.22 -4.80 -22.00
N ALA A 160 1.52 -4.94 -23.12
CA ALA A 160 1.62 -6.09 -24.01
C ALA A 160 2.56 -5.78 -25.16
N ILE A 161 3.64 -6.56 -25.30
CA ILE A 161 4.64 -6.38 -26.36
C ILE A 161 4.81 -7.71 -27.11
N SER A 162 4.57 -7.70 -28.42
CA SER A 162 4.90 -8.84 -29.28
C SER A 162 6.34 -8.73 -29.79
N LEU A 163 7.10 -9.81 -29.66
CA LEU A 163 8.48 -9.95 -30.11
C LEU A 163 8.49 -10.84 -31.36
N ARG A 164 9.01 -10.31 -32.47
CA ARG A 164 9.21 -11.09 -33.70
C ARG A 164 10.54 -11.83 -33.59
N ILE A 165 10.47 -13.14 -33.46
CA ILE A 165 11.63 -14.03 -33.35
C ILE A 165 12.00 -14.53 -34.75
N GLY A 166 13.26 -14.33 -35.14
CA GLY A 166 13.80 -14.70 -36.45
C GLY A 166 14.73 -13.61 -37.02
N PRO A 167 15.30 -13.83 -38.22
CA PRO A 167 16.24 -12.90 -38.83
C PRO A 167 15.68 -11.48 -38.99
N PRO A 168 16.46 -10.43 -38.69
CA PRO A 168 16.03 -9.05 -38.90
C PRO A 168 15.74 -8.74 -40.38
N ASP A 169 14.68 -7.98 -40.63
CA ASP A 169 14.38 -7.43 -41.96
C ASP A 169 15.06 -6.06 -42.11
N THR A 170 16.18 -6.05 -42.83
CA THR A 170 17.00 -4.84 -43.05
C THR A 170 16.29 -3.83 -43.96
N GLY A 171 15.38 -4.28 -44.84
CA GLY A 171 14.56 -3.42 -45.70
C GLY A 171 13.49 -2.64 -44.93
N ARG A 172 13.25 -2.98 -43.67
CA ARG A 172 12.30 -2.31 -42.76
C ARG A 172 12.98 -1.72 -41.52
N ALA A 173 14.32 -1.76 -41.49
CA ALA A 173 15.14 -1.39 -40.34
C ALA A 173 14.68 -2.07 -39.04
N MET A 174 14.47 -3.38 -39.10
CA MET A 174 14.20 -4.19 -37.90
C MET A 174 15.50 -4.63 -37.23
N TYR A 175 15.44 -4.81 -35.92
CA TYR A 175 16.51 -5.28 -35.06
C TYR A 175 16.10 -6.58 -34.36
N GLU A 176 17.08 -7.42 -34.01
CA GLU A 176 16.85 -8.62 -33.21
C GLU A 176 16.24 -8.28 -31.84
N VAL A 177 15.28 -9.08 -31.40
CA VAL A 177 14.60 -8.92 -30.11
C VAL A 177 14.50 -10.25 -29.39
N THR A 178 14.66 -10.25 -28.07
CA THR A 178 14.54 -11.46 -27.26
C THR A 178 13.76 -11.20 -25.96
N LEU A 179 13.07 -12.22 -25.47
CA LEU A 179 12.37 -12.15 -24.19
C LEU A 179 13.32 -11.92 -22.99
N PRO A 180 14.51 -12.56 -22.90
CA PRO A 180 15.47 -12.28 -21.83
C PRO A 180 15.92 -10.83 -21.78
N GLU A 181 16.21 -10.21 -22.93
CA GLU A 181 16.60 -8.79 -23.01
C GLU A 181 15.46 -7.88 -22.51
N LEU A 182 14.24 -8.10 -23.00
CA LEU A 182 13.06 -7.34 -22.56
C LEU A 182 12.82 -7.52 -21.05
N THR A 183 12.90 -8.74 -20.55
CA THR A 183 12.68 -9.07 -19.12
C THR A 183 13.71 -8.39 -18.23
N ALA A 184 15.00 -8.44 -18.61
CA ALA A 184 16.08 -7.83 -17.85
C ALA A 184 15.92 -6.30 -17.78
N MET A 185 15.56 -5.65 -18.89
CA MET A 185 15.29 -4.21 -18.90
C MET A 185 14.02 -3.84 -18.11
N SER A 186 12.95 -4.64 -18.21
CA SER A 186 11.67 -4.39 -17.55
C SER A 186 11.81 -4.29 -16.03
N ARG A 187 12.64 -5.16 -15.44
CA ARG A 187 12.90 -5.17 -13.99
C ARG A 187 13.50 -3.85 -13.48
N GLN A 188 14.26 -3.13 -14.31
CA GLN A 188 14.85 -1.84 -13.92
C GLN A 188 13.80 -0.74 -13.73
N PHE A 189 12.60 -0.94 -14.28
CA PHE A 189 11.48 0.01 -14.20
C PHE A 189 10.31 -0.53 -13.37
N GLY A 190 10.56 -1.57 -12.55
CA GLY A 190 9.53 -2.17 -11.70
C GLY A 190 8.52 -3.02 -12.46
N LEU A 191 8.68 -3.24 -13.77
CA LEU A 191 7.81 -4.11 -14.54
C LEU A 191 8.21 -5.58 -14.35
N ARG A 192 7.22 -6.43 -14.08
CA ARG A 192 7.38 -7.90 -14.09
C ARG A 192 6.62 -8.50 -15.26
N VAL A 193 7.14 -9.62 -15.77
CA VAL A 193 6.42 -10.46 -16.73
C VAL A 193 5.28 -11.15 -15.98
N VAL A 194 4.05 -10.86 -16.40
CA VAL A 194 2.80 -11.46 -15.88
C VAL A 194 2.50 -12.75 -16.64
N CYS A 195 2.63 -12.70 -17.97
CA CYS A 195 2.32 -13.81 -18.86
C CYS A 195 3.20 -13.72 -20.11
N THR A 196 3.51 -14.87 -20.69
CA THR A 196 4.13 -15.00 -22.01
C THR A 196 3.41 -16.05 -22.83
N ASP A 197 3.27 -15.80 -24.13
CA ASP A 197 2.66 -16.73 -25.08
C ASP A 197 3.49 -16.80 -26.36
N ASP A 198 3.84 -18.02 -26.76
CA ASP A 198 4.59 -18.27 -27.99
C ASP A 198 3.64 -18.73 -29.09
N SER A 199 3.77 -18.14 -30.28
CA SER A 199 2.93 -18.47 -31.42
C SER A 199 3.70 -18.50 -32.74
N ARG A 200 3.13 -19.21 -33.72
CA ARG A 200 3.64 -19.23 -35.10
C ARG A 200 3.26 -17.93 -35.81
N ASP A 201 4.03 -17.55 -36.84
CA ASP A 201 3.67 -16.40 -37.67
C ASP A 201 2.34 -16.61 -38.40
N ARG A 202 1.34 -15.78 -38.07
CA ARG A 202 -0.01 -15.85 -38.66
C ARG A 202 -0.06 -15.39 -40.12
N LEU A 203 0.98 -14.71 -40.61
CA LEU A 203 1.15 -14.36 -42.02
C LEU A 203 1.94 -15.40 -42.82
N GLY A 204 2.34 -16.52 -42.20
CA GLY A 204 2.98 -17.65 -42.88
C GLY A 204 4.41 -17.41 -43.34
N ARG A 205 5.12 -16.42 -42.79
CA ARG A 205 6.51 -16.13 -43.19
C ARG A 205 7.48 -17.19 -42.68
N PRO A 206 8.35 -17.74 -43.54
CA PRO A 206 9.26 -18.81 -43.14
C PRO A 206 10.32 -18.30 -42.16
N GLY A 207 10.61 -19.10 -41.13
CA GLY A 207 11.64 -18.80 -40.13
C GLY A 207 11.25 -17.72 -39.12
N ILE A 208 9.99 -17.26 -39.11
CA ILE A 208 9.47 -16.26 -38.17
C ILE A 208 8.49 -16.90 -37.19
N SER A 209 8.67 -16.60 -35.91
CA SER A 209 7.72 -16.88 -34.84
C SER A 209 7.53 -15.65 -33.96
N TRP A 210 6.59 -15.71 -33.03
CA TRP A 210 6.25 -14.61 -32.14
C TRP A 210 6.23 -15.05 -30.69
N THR A 211 6.69 -14.16 -29.82
CA THR A 211 6.51 -14.26 -28.37
C THR A 211 5.80 -13.00 -27.89
N THR A 212 4.61 -13.12 -27.34
CA THR A 212 3.91 -12.00 -26.68
C THR A 212 4.26 -12.00 -25.21
N ALA A 213 4.80 -10.89 -24.71
CA ALA A 213 5.07 -10.67 -23.29
C ALA A 213 4.10 -9.63 -22.74
N ILE A 214 3.37 -10.00 -21.67
CA ILE A 214 2.50 -9.10 -20.93
C ILE A 214 3.22 -8.74 -19.64
N LEU A 215 3.53 -7.44 -19.50
CA LEU A 215 4.23 -6.85 -18.38
C LEU A 215 3.25 -6.08 -17.50
N GLY A 216 3.48 -6.03 -16.19
CA GLY A 216 2.68 -5.22 -15.27
C GLY A 216 3.54 -4.67 -14.14
N LEU A 217 3.09 -3.54 -13.57
CA LEU A 217 3.64 -3.05 -12.30
C LEU A 217 3.10 -3.92 -11.15
N PRO A 218 3.89 -4.18 -10.09
CA PRO A 218 3.32 -4.69 -8.84
C PRO A 218 2.35 -3.65 -8.29
N ASP A 219 1.17 -4.09 -7.83
CA ASP A 219 0.28 -3.21 -7.08
C ASP A 219 0.91 -2.91 -5.71
N ASP A 220 1.15 -1.64 -5.42
CA ASP A 220 1.66 -1.14 -4.15
C ASP A 220 0.58 -0.36 -3.36
N GLY A 221 -0.67 -0.45 -3.80
CA GLY A 221 -1.82 0.29 -3.27
C GLY A 221 -2.10 1.60 -4.01
N LEU A 222 -1.22 2.11 -4.88
CA LEU A 222 -1.49 3.34 -5.65
C LEU A 222 -2.76 3.21 -6.51
N GLY A 223 -3.09 2.00 -6.98
CA GLY A 223 -4.27 1.77 -7.80
C GLY A 223 -5.60 1.95 -7.06
N ALA A 224 -5.61 1.83 -5.74
CA ALA A 224 -6.81 2.10 -4.96
C ALA A 224 -6.98 3.59 -4.62
N LEU A 225 -5.98 4.47 -4.83
CA LEU A 225 -6.12 5.89 -4.50
C LEU A 225 -7.23 6.62 -5.29
N PRO A 226 -7.41 6.41 -6.61
CA PRO A 226 -8.54 6.97 -7.34
C PRO A 226 -9.89 6.50 -6.78
N LEU A 227 -10.01 5.21 -6.44
CA LEU A 227 -11.20 4.65 -5.80
C LEU A 227 -11.44 5.30 -4.43
N LEU A 228 -10.43 5.34 -3.55
CA LEU A 228 -10.53 5.97 -2.23
C LEU A 228 -10.92 7.44 -2.36
N ARG A 229 -10.33 8.18 -3.30
CA ARG A 229 -10.74 9.56 -3.61
C ARG A 229 -12.22 9.64 -3.97
N HIS A 230 -12.71 8.76 -4.84
CA HIS A 230 -14.12 8.70 -5.23
C HIS A 230 -15.02 8.42 -4.01
N LEU A 231 -14.71 7.39 -3.22
CA LEU A 231 -15.48 7.01 -2.02
C LEU A 231 -15.49 8.11 -0.96
N ILE A 232 -14.37 8.82 -0.78
CA ILE A 232 -14.23 9.87 0.23
C ILE A 232 -14.93 11.16 -0.23
N LEU A 233 -14.74 11.60 -1.48
CA LEU A 233 -15.17 12.94 -1.90
C LEU A 233 -16.47 12.94 -2.72
N THR A 234 -16.66 11.97 -3.61
CA THR A 234 -17.72 12.01 -4.62
C THR A 234 -18.93 11.17 -4.24
N ASP A 235 -18.71 10.02 -3.63
CA ASP A 235 -19.77 9.08 -3.28
C ASP A 235 -20.78 9.73 -2.31
N SER A 236 -22.07 9.41 -2.47
CA SER A 236 -23.13 10.04 -1.67
C SER A 236 -23.11 9.56 -0.21
N LYS A 237 -23.24 10.49 0.74
CA LYS A 237 -23.25 10.21 2.18
C LYS A 237 -24.58 10.59 2.82
N ALA A 238 -25.31 9.59 3.29
CA ALA A 238 -26.51 9.77 4.11
C ALA A 238 -26.21 9.88 5.61
N SER A 239 -24.99 9.54 6.03
CA SER A 239 -24.47 9.68 7.40
C SER A 239 -22.93 9.69 7.36
N THR A 240 -22.29 9.88 8.51
CA THR A 240 -20.83 9.78 8.66
C THR A 240 -20.28 8.35 8.55
N TYR A 241 -21.13 7.33 8.41
CA TYR A 241 -20.76 5.92 8.52
C TYR A 241 -19.71 5.47 7.50
N LYS A 242 -19.82 5.90 6.25
CA LYS A 242 -18.86 5.54 5.18
C LYS A 242 -17.45 6.05 5.52
N ILE A 243 -17.37 7.32 5.91
CA ILE A 243 -16.10 7.97 6.29
C ILE A 243 -15.52 7.34 7.55
N ALA A 244 -16.37 7.02 8.52
CA ALA A 244 -15.95 6.34 9.73
C ALA A 244 -15.37 4.96 9.43
N LEU A 245 -16.02 4.14 8.59
CA LEU A 245 -15.50 2.82 8.24
C LEU A 245 -14.14 2.92 7.57
N LEU A 246 -13.99 3.79 6.56
CA LEU A 246 -12.71 3.97 5.87
C LEU A 246 -11.61 4.43 6.84
N ARG A 247 -11.92 5.34 7.76
CA ARG A 247 -10.98 5.79 8.78
C ARG A 247 -10.61 4.68 9.77
N ILE A 248 -11.57 3.85 10.18
CA ILE A 248 -11.32 2.68 11.04
C ILE A 248 -10.35 1.73 10.36
N LEU A 249 -10.59 1.39 9.08
CA LEU A 249 -9.69 0.52 8.32
C LEU A 249 -8.28 1.14 8.21
N ALA A 250 -8.19 2.45 7.95
CA ALA A 250 -6.92 3.17 7.91
C ALA A 250 -6.15 3.08 9.25
N ARG A 251 -6.86 3.29 10.38
CA ARG A 251 -6.26 3.18 11.72
C ARG A 251 -5.85 1.77 12.09
N ILE A 252 -6.62 0.76 11.70
CA ILE A 252 -6.26 -0.65 11.93
C ILE A 252 -5.01 -1.00 11.10
N ALA A 253 -4.96 -0.61 9.82
CA ALA A 253 -3.80 -0.83 8.96
C ALA A 253 -2.51 -0.15 9.46
N ASP A 254 -2.65 0.99 10.15
CA ASP A 254 -1.53 1.73 10.71
C ASP A 254 -1.06 1.18 12.08
N THR A 255 -2.00 0.98 13.00
CA THR A 255 -1.70 0.74 14.43
C THR A 255 -1.91 -0.68 14.92
N ALA A 256 -2.68 -1.50 14.19
CA ALA A 256 -3.10 -2.84 14.63
C ALA A 256 -3.05 -3.86 13.48
N ALA A 257 -2.11 -3.69 12.55
CA ALA A 257 -1.97 -4.56 11.39
C ALA A 257 -1.63 -6.02 11.77
N GLY A 258 -1.08 -6.26 12.97
CA GLY A 258 -0.81 -7.61 13.48
C GLY A 258 -2.07 -8.45 13.69
N ALA A 259 -3.22 -7.82 13.92
CA ALA A 259 -4.50 -8.52 14.05
C ALA A 259 -5.09 -9.01 12.72
N ALA A 260 -4.47 -8.65 11.59
CA ALA A 260 -4.96 -8.97 10.26
C ALA A 260 -4.40 -10.30 9.74
N ARG A 261 -5.23 -11.10 9.07
CA ARG A 261 -4.81 -12.30 8.33
C ARG A 261 -4.71 -11.97 6.84
N HIS A 262 -3.61 -12.33 6.21
CA HIS A 262 -3.40 -12.10 4.79
C HIS A 262 -3.85 -13.31 3.96
N GLU A 263 -4.71 -13.06 2.97
CA GLU A 263 -5.10 -14.01 1.93
C GLU A 263 -4.55 -13.54 0.55
N SER A 264 -4.80 -14.29 -0.53
CA SER A 264 -4.23 -13.98 -1.85
C SER A 264 -4.72 -12.64 -2.42
N GLU A 265 -6.02 -12.34 -2.27
CA GLU A 265 -6.67 -11.17 -2.88
C GLU A 265 -7.24 -10.21 -1.81
N SER A 266 -7.17 -10.57 -0.54
CA SER A 266 -7.81 -9.83 0.55
C SER A 266 -6.99 -9.88 1.84
N VAL A 267 -7.33 -8.96 2.74
CA VAL A 267 -6.90 -8.97 4.13
C VAL A 267 -8.13 -9.11 5.01
N VAL A 268 -8.09 -10.06 5.94
CA VAL A 268 -9.19 -10.41 6.82
C VAL A 268 -8.94 -9.86 8.22
N LEU A 269 -9.88 -9.06 8.70
CA LEU A 269 -9.87 -8.46 10.03
C LEU A 269 -10.90 -9.11 10.94
N PRO A 270 -10.65 -9.17 12.26
CA PRO A 270 -11.67 -9.55 13.23
C PRO A 270 -12.78 -8.48 13.25
N MET A 271 -14.03 -8.88 13.03
CA MET A 271 -15.17 -7.96 13.02
C MET A 271 -15.33 -7.22 14.36
N GLY A 272 -14.99 -7.86 15.47
CA GLY A 272 -15.01 -7.25 16.79
C GLY A 272 -14.03 -6.09 16.93
N LEU A 273 -12.88 -6.14 16.24
CA LEU A 273 -11.89 -5.05 16.25
C LEU A 273 -12.39 -3.85 15.47
N VAL A 274 -13.00 -4.09 14.30
CA VAL A 274 -13.66 -3.05 13.50
C VAL A 274 -14.77 -2.37 14.33
N ALA A 275 -15.60 -3.16 15.02
CA ALA A 275 -16.67 -2.64 15.88
C ALA A 275 -16.13 -1.90 17.13
N LEU A 276 -15.01 -2.35 17.71
CA LEU A 276 -14.37 -1.70 18.85
C LEU A 276 -13.82 -0.32 18.46
N PHE A 277 -13.12 -0.24 17.32
CA PHE A 277 -12.64 1.04 16.79
C PHE A 277 -13.79 1.97 16.43
N TRP A 278 -14.90 1.43 15.90
CA TRP A 278 -16.12 2.20 15.67
C TRP A 278 -16.65 2.82 16.96
N LEU A 279 -16.85 2.01 18.00
CA LEU A 279 -17.30 2.48 19.31
C LEU A 279 -16.36 3.58 19.84
N ARG A 280 -15.05 3.34 19.78
CA ARG A 280 -14.02 4.27 20.26
C ARG A 280 -14.02 5.61 19.51
N MET A 281 -14.21 5.61 18.19
CA MET A 281 -14.25 6.85 17.39
C MET A 281 -15.52 7.66 17.64
N TYR A 282 -16.67 6.99 17.70
CA TYR A 282 -17.95 7.69 17.80
C TYR A 282 -18.22 8.23 19.20
N LYS A 283 -17.77 7.53 20.24
CA LYS A 283 -18.06 7.88 21.63
C LYS A 283 -17.80 9.35 21.98
N PRO A 284 -16.61 9.95 21.76
CA PRO A 284 -16.39 11.36 22.07
C PRO A 284 -17.29 12.31 21.26
N LEU A 285 -17.64 11.95 20.01
CA LEU A 285 -18.51 12.76 19.16
C LEU A 285 -19.95 12.78 19.66
N ILE A 286 -20.47 11.61 20.03
CA ILE A 286 -21.84 11.46 20.54
C ILE A 286 -21.99 12.11 21.92
N GLU A 287 -21.03 11.89 22.82
CA GLU A 287 -21.03 12.51 24.14
C GLU A 287 -20.80 14.02 24.07
N GLY A 288 -20.09 14.49 23.05
CA GLY A 288 -19.94 15.92 22.71
C GLY A 288 -21.13 16.53 22.00
N GLY A 289 -22.21 15.77 21.75
CA GLY A 289 -23.43 16.26 21.11
C GLY A 289 -23.31 16.59 19.62
N LEU A 290 -22.30 16.05 18.92
CA LEU A 290 -22.08 16.32 17.51
C LEU A 290 -22.98 15.45 16.61
N PRO A 291 -23.73 16.02 15.66
CA PRO A 291 -24.60 15.26 14.77
C PRO A 291 -23.80 14.39 13.80
N GLN A 292 -24.23 13.14 13.63
CA GLN A 292 -23.56 12.16 12.74
C GLN A 292 -24.43 11.74 11.54
N MET A 293 -25.63 12.29 11.46
CA MET A 293 -26.55 12.10 10.36
C MET A 293 -27.51 13.30 10.26
N PRO A 294 -28.19 13.49 9.12
CA PRO A 294 -29.18 14.55 8.96
C PRO A 294 -30.29 14.47 10.00
N PRO A 295 -30.93 15.61 10.34
CA PRO A 295 -32.05 15.60 11.27
C PRO A 295 -33.21 14.75 10.77
N ASN A 296 -33.74 13.90 11.65
CA ASN A 296 -34.94 13.12 11.38
C ASN A 296 -35.96 13.25 12.53
N ARG A 297 -37.19 12.76 12.33
CA ARG A 297 -38.28 12.87 13.32
C ARG A 297 -37.97 12.18 14.67
N ALA A 298 -37.03 11.24 14.69
CA ALA A 298 -36.57 10.52 15.89
C ALA A 298 -35.27 11.12 16.49
N GLY A 299 -34.78 12.25 15.96
CA GLY A 299 -33.56 12.93 16.39
C GLY A 299 -32.38 12.74 15.43
N ASN A 300 -31.17 13.09 15.89
CA ASN A 300 -29.93 13.01 15.09
C ASN A 300 -29.01 11.86 15.55
N ALA A 301 -29.50 11.01 16.45
CA ALA A 301 -28.72 9.94 17.06
C ALA A 301 -28.52 8.78 16.07
N PRO A 302 -27.27 8.32 15.87
CA PRO A 302 -26.99 7.11 15.10
C PRO A 302 -27.72 5.88 15.62
N GLY A 303 -28.10 4.97 14.72
CA GLY A 303 -28.85 3.75 15.05
C GLY A 303 -28.17 2.75 16.00
N PHE A 304 -26.90 2.98 16.37
CA PHE A 304 -26.18 2.18 17.38
C PHE A 304 -26.09 2.86 18.76
N VAL A 305 -26.61 4.08 18.91
CA VAL A 305 -26.69 4.76 20.20
C VAL A 305 -27.91 4.24 20.96
N THR A 306 -27.74 3.06 21.56
CA THR A 306 -28.75 2.33 22.34
C THR A 306 -28.54 2.52 23.85
N ASP A 307 -29.39 1.90 24.66
CA ASP A 307 -29.19 1.81 26.12
C ASP A 307 -27.86 1.13 26.46
N ASN A 308 -27.43 0.15 25.65
CA ASN A 308 -26.14 -0.52 25.82
C ASN A 308 -24.98 0.45 25.60
N PHE A 309 -25.05 1.27 24.54
CA PHE A 309 -24.04 2.30 24.31
C PHE A 309 -24.02 3.32 25.45
N THR A 310 -25.19 3.77 25.90
CA THR A 310 -25.33 4.78 26.96
C THR A 310 -24.79 4.28 28.30
N ALA A 311 -24.98 3.00 28.61
CA ALA A 311 -24.42 2.37 29.81
C ALA A 311 -22.88 2.39 29.86
N LEU A 312 -22.21 2.57 28.72
CA LEU A 312 -20.75 2.66 28.63
C LEU A 312 -20.22 4.09 28.83
N ARG A 313 -21.04 5.06 29.25
CA ARG A 313 -20.62 6.47 29.43
C ARG A 313 -19.35 6.63 30.25
N LEU A 314 -19.18 5.83 31.30
CA LEU A 314 -18.03 5.91 32.22
C LEU A 314 -16.77 5.21 31.71
N VAL A 315 -16.86 4.37 30.67
CA VAL A 315 -15.68 3.75 30.05
C VAL A 315 -14.98 4.80 29.20
N ARG A 316 -13.68 5.03 29.36
CA ARG A 316 -12.99 6.04 28.53
C ARG A 316 -12.71 5.46 27.14
N PRO A 317 -12.74 6.26 26.05
CA PRO A 317 -12.41 5.76 24.72
C PRO A 317 -11.04 5.07 24.62
N VAL A 318 -10.04 5.54 25.38
CA VAL A 318 -8.70 4.94 25.44
C VAL A 318 -8.67 3.55 26.07
N ASP A 319 -9.66 3.22 26.92
CA ASP A 319 -9.81 1.91 27.55
C ASP A 319 -10.51 0.90 26.62
N LEU A 320 -11.05 1.34 25.47
CA LEU A 320 -11.63 0.47 24.44
C LEU A 320 -10.52 -0.03 23.50
N ARG A 321 -9.63 -0.85 24.04
CA ARG A 321 -8.50 -1.45 23.33
C ARG A 321 -8.28 -2.88 23.80
N ALA A 322 -7.56 -3.68 23.04
CA ALA A 322 -7.32 -5.05 23.46
C ALA A 322 -6.43 -5.14 24.70
N GLY A 323 -6.54 -6.28 25.39
CA GLY A 323 -5.90 -6.54 26.67
C GLY A 323 -6.65 -5.97 27.87
N MET A 324 -7.73 -5.22 27.64
CA MET A 324 -8.57 -4.66 28.69
C MET A 324 -9.61 -5.69 29.17
N ASP A 325 -9.80 -5.72 30.48
CA ASP A 325 -10.78 -6.55 31.17
C ASP A 325 -11.98 -5.71 31.63
N PHE A 326 -13.17 -6.24 31.37
CA PHE A 326 -14.44 -5.69 31.81
C PHE A 326 -15.21 -6.75 32.60
N HIS A 327 -15.98 -6.30 33.58
CA HIS A 327 -16.73 -7.16 34.49
C HIS A 327 -18.21 -6.76 34.53
N ASP A 328 -19.04 -7.69 34.99
CA ASP A 328 -20.44 -7.46 35.35
C ASP A 328 -21.25 -6.78 34.23
N ASP A 329 -22.00 -5.74 34.58
CA ASP A 329 -22.87 -5.02 33.67
C ASP A 329 -22.11 -4.33 32.54
N ILE A 330 -20.90 -3.84 32.80
CA ILE A 330 -20.09 -3.18 31.77
C ILE A 330 -19.67 -4.19 30.70
N ALA A 331 -19.26 -5.40 31.09
CA ALA A 331 -18.94 -6.48 30.16
C ALA A 331 -20.15 -6.82 29.27
N ARG A 332 -21.33 -6.93 29.88
CA ARG A 332 -22.59 -7.22 29.18
C ARG A 332 -22.97 -6.13 28.19
N HIS A 333 -22.90 -4.87 28.59
CA HIS A 333 -23.22 -3.73 27.71
C HIS A 333 -22.19 -3.58 26.59
N LEU A 334 -20.90 -3.75 26.87
CA LEU A 334 -19.84 -3.69 25.86
C LEU A 334 -20.04 -4.78 24.80
N HIS A 335 -20.24 -6.02 25.21
CA HIS A 335 -20.50 -7.13 24.28
C HIS A 335 -21.73 -6.85 23.41
N ALA A 336 -22.82 -6.37 24.00
CA ALA A 336 -24.04 -6.04 23.28
C ALA A 336 -23.83 -4.90 22.28
N SER A 337 -23.16 -3.82 22.67
CA SER A 337 -22.85 -2.69 21.78
C SER A 337 -21.98 -3.11 20.60
N LEU A 338 -20.97 -3.97 20.80
CA LEU A 338 -20.13 -4.47 19.70
C LEU A 338 -20.94 -5.33 18.71
N TRP A 339 -21.92 -6.10 19.18
CA TRP A 339 -22.84 -6.85 18.30
C TRP A 339 -23.76 -5.93 17.51
N GLU A 340 -24.34 -4.91 18.16
CA GLU A 340 -25.21 -3.91 17.53
C GLU A 340 -24.44 -3.14 16.44
N ILE A 341 -23.22 -2.71 16.75
CA ILE A 341 -22.32 -2.04 15.80
C ILE A 341 -21.91 -2.98 14.66
N SER A 342 -21.57 -4.24 14.95
CA SER A 342 -21.19 -5.21 13.90
C SER A 342 -22.34 -5.44 12.93
N ARG A 343 -23.56 -5.58 13.45
CA ARG A 343 -24.78 -5.68 12.65
C ARG A 343 -25.02 -4.41 11.83
N LEU A 344 -24.87 -3.24 12.47
CA LEU A 344 -25.00 -1.96 11.80
C LEU A 344 -24.05 -1.89 10.60
N ILE A 345 -22.73 -2.06 10.80
CA ILE A 345 -21.71 -1.95 9.75
C ILE A 345 -22.06 -2.84 8.54
N ARG A 346 -22.53 -4.06 8.78
CA ARG A 346 -22.97 -5.00 7.75
C ARG A 346 -24.19 -4.52 6.97
N GLU A 347 -25.17 -3.91 7.65
CA GLU A 347 -26.36 -3.35 7.00
C GLU A 347 -26.05 -2.01 6.31
N MET A 348 -25.17 -1.22 6.91
CA MET A 348 -24.64 0.06 6.46
C MET A 348 -23.38 0.43 7.28
N PRO A 349 -22.25 0.77 6.65
CA PRO A 349 -22.16 1.27 5.28
C PRO A 349 -21.79 0.22 4.23
N VAL A 350 -21.48 -1.03 4.59
CA VAL A 350 -20.90 -2.02 3.67
C VAL A 350 -21.74 -2.27 2.42
N LYS A 351 -23.07 -2.39 2.54
CA LYS A 351 -23.99 -2.57 1.40
C LYS A 351 -24.01 -1.42 0.38
N TYR A 352 -23.47 -0.26 0.76
CA TYR A 352 -23.50 0.98 -0.01
C TYR A 352 -22.11 1.44 -0.45
N LEU A 353 -21.05 0.70 -0.07
CA LEU A 353 -19.70 0.93 -0.56
C LEU A 353 -19.46 -0.07 -1.70
N ARG A 354 -19.74 0.38 -2.93
CA ARG A 354 -19.71 -0.42 -4.15
C ARG A 354 -18.62 0.04 -5.11
N TRP A 355 -18.15 -0.88 -5.94
CA TRP A 355 -17.22 -0.54 -7.00
C TRP A 355 -17.88 0.46 -7.97
N PRO A 356 -17.16 1.50 -8.44
CA PRO A 356 -17.69 2.44 -9.43
C PRO A 356 -18.19 1.69 -10.68
N ALA A 357 -19.35 2.09 -11.20
CA ALA A 357 -20.01 1.45 -12.34
C ALA A 357 -20.36 -0.05 -12.16
N SER A 358 -20.42 -0.54 -10.91
CA SER A 358 -20.84 -1.90 -10.58
C SER A 358 -21.81 -1.92 -9.39
N ASP A 359 -22.64 -2.95 -9.30
CA ASP A 359 -23.49 -3.22 -8.14
C ASP A 359 -22.80 -4.07 -7.06
N GLU A 360 -21.55 -4.49 -7.31
CA GLU A 360 -20.76 -5.30 -6.39
C GLU A 360 -20.24 -4.48 -5.20
N ASN A 361 -20.33 -5.06 -4.01
CA ASN A 361 -19.81 -4.45 -2.79
C ASN A 361 -18.27 -4.57 -2.75
N ILE A 362 -17.61 -3.53 -2.25
CA ILE A 362 -16.16 -3.50 -2.08
C ILE A 362 -15.72 -4.39 -0.91
N PHE A 363 -16.48 -4.36 0.19
CA PHE A 363 -16.16 -5.07 1.42
C PHE A 363 -17.13 -6.22 1.65
N HIS A 364 -16.61 -7.34 2.18
CA HIS A 364 -17.43 -8.51 2.49
C HIS A 364 -17.33 -8.84 3.99
N ILE A 365 -18.44 -9.29 4.58
CA ILE A 365 -18.47 -9.68 6.00
C ILE A 365 -19.01 -11.11 6.10
N LYS A 366 -18.23 -11.99 6.72
CA LYS A 366 -18.68 -13.33 7.11
C LYS A 366 -19.14 -13.29 8.56
N HIS A 367 -20.46 -13.39 8.73
CA HIS A 367 -21.10 -13.27 10.04
C HIS A 367 -21.04 -14.58 10.84
N GLN A 368 -20.82 -14.44 12.15
CA GLN A 368 -20.96 -15.54 13.12
C GLN A 368 -22.21 -15.40 13.98
N ARG A 369 -22.66 -16.49 14.61
CA ARG A 369 -23.81 -16.42 15.53
C ARG A 369 -23.38 -15.79 16.85
N ARG A 370 -24.27 -14.98 17.43
CA ARG A 370 -24.04 -14.38 18.74
C ARG A 370 -23.81 -15.44 19.82
N THR A 371 -22.69 -15.33 20.51
CA THR A 371 -22.33 -16.13 21.68
C THR A 371 -22.94 -15.55 22.95
N SER A 372 -23.00 -16.35 24.02
CA SER A 372 -23.41 -15.84 25.34
C SER A 372 -22.36 -14.86 25.86
N THR A 373 -22.81 -13.78 26.50
CA THR A 373 -21.89 -12.83 27.15
C THR A 373 -21.24 -13.50 28.36
N PRO A 374 -19.91 -13.58 28.45
CA PRO A 374 -19.25 -14.05 29.67
C PRO A 374 -19.39 -13.02 30.80
N THR A 375 -19.31 -13.47 32.06
CA THR A 375 -19.34 -12.62 33.27
C THR A 375 -18.09 -11.75 33.40
N ARG A 376 -16.95 -12.25 32.90
CA ARG A 376 -15.72 -11.49 32.68
C ARG A 376 -15.44 -11.46 31.19
N LEU A 377 -15.31 -10.26 30.63
CA LEU A 377 -15.01 -10.05 29.22
C LEU A 377 -13.61 -9.48 29.10
N ARG A 378 -12.73 -10.25 28.47
CA ARG A 378 -11.41 -9.78 28.03
C ARG A 378 -11.47 -9.45 26.55
N ILE A 379 -10.93 -8.30 26.16
CA ILE A 379 -10.77 -7.96 24.75
C ILE A 379 -9.50 -8.67 24.25
N ASP A 380 -9.64 -9.92 23.82
CA ASP A 380 -8.58 -10.71 23.22
C ASP A 380 -8.91 -11.16 21.79
N ASP A 381 -7.95 -11.81 21.13
CA ASP A 381 -8.12 -12.29 19.76
C ASP A 381 -9.35 -13.21 19.60
N PRO A 382 -9.51 -14.30 20.38
CA PRO A 382 -10.72 -15.12 20.32
C PRO A 382 -12.02 -14.33 20.47
N PHE A 383 -12.06 -13.37 21.40
CA PHE A 383 -13.21 -12.49 21.57
C PHE A 383 -13.47 -11.62 20.33
N LEU A 384 -12.44 -10.97 19.78
CA LEU A 384 -12.57 -10.08 18.62
C LEU A 384 -12.99 -10.84 17.34
N TRP A 385 -12.52 -12.08 17.17
CA TRP A 385 -12.92 -12.96 16.06
C TRP A 385 -14.32 -13.55 16.22
N SER A 386 -14.89 -13.58 17.43
CA SER A 386 -16.21 -14.17 17.70
C SER A 386 -17.39 -13.42 17.04
N PHE A 387 -17.16 -12.20 16.56
CA PHE A 387 -18.16 -11.38 15.85
C PHE A 387 -18.21 -11.68 14.34
N GLY A 388 -17.22 -12.40 13.81
CA GLY A 388 -17.06 -12.71 12.40
C GLY A 388 -15.82 -12.10 11.77
N GLU A 389 -15.77 -12.14 10.44
CA GLU A 389 -14.63 -11.74 9.63
C GLU A 389 -15.03 -10.57 8.72
N PHE A 390 -14.18 -9.54 8.65
CA PHE A 390 -14.32 -8.41 7.75
C PHE A 390 -13.22 -8.48 6.69
N HIS A 391 -13.61 -8.61 5.42
CA HIS A 391 -12.71 -8.79 4.29
C HIS A 391 -12.48 -7.46 3.57
N VAL A 392 -11.21 -7.05 3.48
CA VAL A 392 -10.73 -5.84 2.81
C VAL A 392 -9.96 -6.24 1.55
N PRO A 393 -10.31 -5.74 0.35
CA PRO A 393 -9.50 -5.99 -0.84
C PRO A 393 -8.04 -5.56 -0.65
N LEU A 394 -7.09 -6.40 -1.07
CA LEU A 394 -5.67 -6.17 -0.85
C LEU A 394 -5.17 -4.81 -1.36
N PRO A 395 -5.57 -4.33 -2.57
CA PRO A 395 -5.17 -3.01 -3.05
C PRO A 395 -5.61 -1.86 -2.14
N ILE A 396 -6.79 -1.97 -1.54
CA ILE A 396 -7.31 -0.96 -0.60
C ILE A 396 -6.55 -1.02 0.71
N TRP A 397 -6.31 -2.23 1.23
CA TRP A 397 -5.52 -2.40 2.46
C TRP A 397 -4.12 -1.81 2.32
N ASP A 398 -3.42 -2.13 1.23
CA ASP A 398 -2.07 -1.62 0.97
C ASP A 398 -2.08 -0.10 0.79
N ALA A 399 -3.11 0.45 0.13
CA ALA A 399 -3.26 1.89 0.00
C ALA A 399 -3.43 2.58 1.36
N LEU A 400 -4.32 2.04 2.20
CA LEU A 400 -4.57 2.56 3.54
C LEU A 400 -3.35 2.41 4.44
N ARG A 401 -2.55 1.35 4.26
CA ARG A 401 -1.32 1.11 5.04
C ARG A 401 -0.17 2.02 4.61
N HIS A 402 0.10 2.13 3.31
CA HIS A 402 1.26 2.86 2.79
C HIS A 402 1.01 4.37 2.69
N TYR A 403 -0.23 4.77 2.40
CA TYR A 403 -0.58 6.17 2.15
C TYR A 403 -1.43 6.79 3.29
N ASN A 404 -1.48 6.14 4.47
CA ASN A 404 -2.28 6.58 5.62
C ASN A 404 -2.07 8.07 5.96
N VAL A 405 -0.82 8.54 5.93
CA VAL A 405 -0.44 9.91 6.27
C VAL A 405 -1.11 10.96 5.39
N TRP A 406 -1.52 10.59 4.17
CA TRP A 406 -2.29 11.44 3.27
C TRP A 406 -3.79 11.13 3.31
N VAL A 407 -4.17 9.88 3.54
CA VAL A 407 -5.57 9.44 3.52
C VAL A 407 -6.31 9.82 4.80
N GLU A 408 -5.75 9.57 5.99
CA GLU A 408 -6.43 9.85 7.26
C GLU A 408 -6.80 11.33 7.43
N PRO A 409 -5.91 12.31 7.16
CA PRO A 409 -6.28 13.72 7.29
C PRO A 409 -7.45 14.13 6.38
N VAL A 410 -7.54 13.56 5.18
CA VAL A 410 -8.65 13.82 4.25
C VAL A 410 -9.95 13.22 4.79
N LEU A 411 -9.91 12.01 5.37
CA LEU A 411 -11.06 11.39 6.03
C LEU A 411 -11.55 12.21 7.22
N VAL A 412 -10.64 12.74 8.04
CA VAL A 412 -10.99 13.62 9.16
C VAL A 412 -11.65 14.91 8.67
N ALA A 413 -11.06 15.57 7.67
CA ALA A 413 -11.61 16.79 7.09
C ALA A 413 -13.01 16.57 6.49
N GLU A 414 -13.21 15.47 5.76
CA GLU A 414 -14.52 15.12 5.20
C GLU A 414 -15.55 14.79 6.29
N TRP A 415 -15.14 14.13 7.38
CA TRP A 415 -16.04 13.88 8.51
C TRP A 415 -16.48 15.19 9.18
N VAL A 416 -15.54 16.12 9.42
CA VAL A 416 -15.87 17.46 9.95
C VAL A 416 -16.86 18.17 9.03
N ARG A 417 -16.62 18.15 7.72
CA ARG A 417 -17.52 18.76 6.72
C ARG A 417 -18.93 18.17 6.78
N LEU A 418 -19.06 16.85 6.99
CA LEU A 418 -20.37 16.22 7.18
C LEU A 418 -21.06 16.67 8.47
N ILE A 419 -20.32 16.72 9.58
CA ILE A 419 -20.84 17.22 10.87
C ILE A 419 -21.38 18.65 10.72
N GLU A 420 -20.62 19.54 10.06
CA GLU A 420 -21.04 20.91 9.76
C GLU A 420 -22.33 20.93 8.92
N SER A 421 -22.40 20.08 7.88
CA SER A 421 -23.57 20.02 7.02
C SER A 421 -24.84 19.56 7.74
N TYR A 422 -24.72 18.71 8.75
CA TYR A 422 -25.85 18.21 9.54
C TYR A 422 -26.24 19.13 10.69
N ALA A 423 -25.28 19.91 11.17
CA ALA A 423 -25.41 20.81 12.30
C ALA A 423 -26.25 22.07 12.01
N GLY A 424 -26.35 22.49 10.74
CA GLY A 424 -26.99 23.76 10.40
C GLY A 424 -26.24 24.96 11.00
N GLN A 425 -26.92 25.83 11.76
CA GLN A 425 -26.35 27.02 12.40
C GLN A 425 -25.74 26.75 13.79
N LEU A 426 -24.94 25.70 13.96
CA LEU A 426 -24.15 25.56 15.20
C LEU A 426 -23.02 26.61 15.21
N GLY A 427 -22.61 27.01 16.42
CA GLY A 427 -21.72 28.15 16.66
C GLY A 427 -20.33 28.05 15.99
N PRO A 428 -19.56 29.16 15.96
CA PRO A 428 -18.34 29.32 15.16
C PRO A 428 -17.19 28.35 15.52
N THR A 429 -17.30 27.63 16.63
CA THR A 429 -16.27 26.70 17.13
C THR A 429 -16.55 25.24 16.78
N LEU A 430 -17.66 24.92 16.09
CA LEU A 430 -18.07 23.54 15.79
C LEU A 430 -16.94 22.73 15.15
N SER A 431 -16.31 23.26 14.10
CA SER A 431 -15.24 22.58 13.37
C SER A 431 -14.06 22.29 14.29
N GLN A 432 -13.65 23.27 15.10
CA GLN A 432 -12.55 23.11 16.06
C GLN A 432 -12.86 22.04 17.11
N THR A 433 -14.09 22.02 17.64
CA THR A 433 -14.55 20.99 18.56
C THR A 433 -14.56 19.61 17.88
N ALA A 434 -15.07 19.52 16.64
CA ALA A 434 -15.08 18.28 15.88
C ALA A 434 -13.67 17.76 15.62
N TYR A 435 -12.73 18.60 15.19
CA TYR A 435 -11.32 18.22 15.03
C TYR A 435 -10.70 17.73 16.35
N SER A 436 -10.96 18.43 17.45
CA SER A 436 -10.45 18.03 18.76
C SER A 436 -10.99 16.67 19.21
N LEU A 437 -12.28 16.39 18.99
CA LEU A 437 -12.91 15.12 19.37
C LEU A 437 -12.60 13.98 18.40
N LEU A 438 -12.33 14.30 17.12
CA LEU A 438 -11.87 13.34 16.11
C LEU A 438 -10.38 13.03 16.24
N THR A 439 -9.61 13.85 16.97
CA THR A 439 -8.21 13.54 17.26
C THR A 439 -8.16 12.20 17.97
N TRP A 440 -7.44 11.23 17.38
CA TRP A 440 -7.37 9.90 17.94
C TRP A 440 -6.66 10.01 19.30
N ALA A 441 -7.37 9.65 20.37
CA ALA A 441 -6.78 9.58 21.70
C ALA A 441 -5.83 8.39 21.73
N ASP A 442 -4.57 8.61 21.36
CA ASP A 442 -3.50 7.65 21.61
C ASP A 442 -3.45 7.31 23.12
N PRO A 443 -2.99 6.11 23.51
CA PRO A 443 -2.74 5.83 24.90
C PRO A 443 -1.93 6.98 25.50
N GLU A 444 -2.32 7.49 26.67
CA GLU A 444 -1.44 8.39 27.41
C GLU A 444 -0.07 7.71 27.51
N ARG A 445 1.02 8.49 27.46
CA ARG A 445 2.38 7.97 27.68
C ARG A 445 2.51 7.46 29.11
N ASP A 446 1.98 6.26 29.34
CA ASP A 446 1.75 5.68 30.65
C ASP A 446 2.81 4.63 30.95
N THR A 447 3.71 5.00 31.85
CA THR A 447 4.78 4.11 32.30
C THR A 447 4.45 3.42 33.61
N ARG A 448 3.25 3.61 34.17
CA ARG A 448 2.87 3.11 35.50
C ARG A 448 2.97 1.60 35.60
N PHE A 449 2.55 0.87 34.56
CA PHE A 449 2.63 -0.60 34.55
C PHE A 449 4.07 -1.10 34.69
N ALA A 450 5.00 -0.53 33.91
CA ALA A 450 6.43 -0.85 34.02
C ALA A 450 7.06 -0.35 35.33
N ARG A 451 6.69 0.84 35.81
CA ARG A 451 7.15 1.37 37.11
C ARG A 451 6.70 0.49 38.27
N ALA A 452 5.46 0.02 38.27
CA ALA A 452 4.95 -0.91 39.28
C ALA A 452 5.74 -2.22 39.28
N ALA A 453 6.17 -2.71 38.10
CA ALA A 453 7.06 -3.86 38.01
C ALA A 453 8.45 -3.59 38.62
N VAL A 454 9.04 -2.41 38.39
CA VAL A 454 10.32 -2.00 39.03
C VAL A 454 10.20 -2.00 40.55
N GLU A 455 9.16 -1.35 41.09
CA GLU A 455 8.97 -1.27 42.55
C GLU A 455 8.72 -2.66 43.16
N ARG A 456 7.93 -3.51 42.49
CA ARG A 456 7.71 -4.90 42.93
C ARG A 456 9.02 -5.69 43.01
N LEU A 457 9.86 -5.61 41.99
CA LEU A 457 11.17 -6.31 41.98
C LEU A 457 12.09 -5.80 43.10
N ARG A 458 12.09 -4.48 43.36
CA ARG A 458 12.84 -3.89 44.48
C ARG A 458 12.35 -4.36 45.83
N HIS A 459 11.04 -4.44 46.03
CA HIS A 459 10.43 -4.99 47.25
C HIS A 459 10.78 -6.46 47.48
N GLN A 460 11.00 -7.23 46.41
CA GLN A 460 11.49 -8.62 46.46
C GLN A 460 13.01 -8.72 46.66
N GLY A 461 13.72 -7.60 46.85
CA GLY A 461 15.17 -7.56 47.00
C GLY A 461 15.96 -7.76 45.69
N LYS A 462 15.27 -7.82 44.54
CA LYS A 462 15.92 -7.94 43.23
C LYS A 462 16.45 -6.59 42.77
N SER A 463 17.61 -6.62 42.11
CA SER A 463 18.22 -5.43 41.51
C SER A 463 17.71 -5.22 40.09
N VAL A 464 17.36 -3.99 39.75
CA VAL A 464 16.96 -3.61 38.39
C VAL A 464 18.13 -2.93 37.68
N TYR A 465 18.33 -3.24 36.41
CA TYR A 465 19.45 -2.75 35.61
C TYR A 465 18.95 -1.97 34.39
N CYS A 466 19.75 -1.02 33.92
CA CYS A 466 19.48 -0.30 32.68
C CYS A 466 19.69 -1.24 31.49
N VAL A 467 18.65 -1.48 30.69
CA VAL A 467 18.74 -2.43 29.56
C VAL A 467 19.81 -2.02 28.54
N TRP A 468 20.03 -0.72 28.35
CA TRP A 468 20.99 -0.19 27.38
C TRP A 468 22.45 -0.23 27.82
N SER A 469 22.73 -0.11 29.12
CA SER A 469 24.11 -0.01 29.64
C SER A 469 24.53 -1.14 30.56
N GLY A 470 23.61 -1.97 31.02
CA GLY A 470 23.85 -2.98 32.06
C GLY A 470 24.12 -2.41 33.45
N GLN A 471 24.10 -1.07 33.63
CA GLN A 471 24.36 -0.46 34.93
C GLN A 471 23.17 -0.68 35.89
N ARG A 472 23.47 -1.00 37.15
CA ARG A 472 22.46 -1.14 38.20
C ARG A 472 21.76 0.21 38.46
N LEU A 473 20.43 0.20 38.41
CA LEU A 473 19.60 1.37 38.65
C LEU A 473 19.35 1.54 40.15
N LYS A 474 19.84 2.66 40.69
CA LYS A 474 19.54 3.14 42.05
C LYS A 474 18.21 3.90 42.04
N SER A 475 17.99 4.81 42.99
CA SER A 475 16.73 5.57 43.10
C SER A 475 16.33 6.34 41.84
N ASP A 476 17.29 6.89 41.08
CA ASP A 476 17.03 7.73 39.91
C ASP A 476 17.02 6.91 38.60
N TYR A 477 15.83 6.71 38.01
CA TYR A 477 15.62 5.97 36.77
C TYR A 477 14.43 6.51 35.97
N ASP A 478 14.41 6.18 34.68
CA ASP A 478 13.26 6.38 33.78
C ASP A 478 12.81 5.04 33.18
N ILE A 479 11.58 5.03 32.68
CA ILE A 479 11.09 4.00 31.75
C ILE A 479 11.21 4.56 30.34
N ASP A 480 12.18 4.03 29.60
CA ASP A 480 12.39 4.33 28.19
C ASP A 480 11.41 3.55 27.32
N HIS A 481 11.01 4.15 26.20
CA HIS A 481 10.28 3.45 25.14
C HIS A 481 11.32 3.01 24.10
N CYS A 482 11.51 1.71 23.86
CA CYS A 482 12.52 1.23 22.92
C CYS A 482 12.42 1.96 21.57
N PHE A 483 11.21 2.06 21.04
CA PHE A 483 10.89 2.95 19.91
C PHE A 483 10.27 4.26 20.39
N PRO A 484 10.69 5.41 19.83
CA PRO A 484 10.29 6.72 20.33
C PRO A 484 8.79 6.98 20.18
N PHE A 485 8.13 7.28 21.30
CA PHE A 485 6.68 7.52 21.37
C PHE A 485 6.19 8.62 20.42
N ALA A 486 7.00 9.67 20.21
CA ALA A 486 6.66 10.78 19.29
C ALA A 486 6.53 10.35 17.82
N ALA A 487 7.20 9.26 17.45
CA ALA A 487 7.20 8.70 16.11
C ALA A 487 6.23 7.52 15.99
N TRP A 488 6.09 6.75 17.07
CA TRP A 488 5.13 5.66 17.14
C TRP A 488 4.55 5.59 18.56
N PRO A 489 3.29 6.08 18.78
CA PRO A 489 2.61 6.16 20.07
C PRO A 489 2.26 4.79 20.71
N CYS A 490 3.24 3.90 20.85
CA CYS A 490 3.10 2.57 21.43
C CYS A 490 3.56 2.59 22.89
N GLY A 491 2.59 2.50 23.81
CA GLY A 491 2.79 2.39 25.26
C GLY A 491 2.75 0.96 25.80
N ASP A 492 2.94 -0.03 24.93
CA ASP A 492 2.80 -1.45 25.26
C ASP A 492 3.97 -1.93 26.13
N ALA A 493 3.71 -2.90 27.01
CA ALA A 493 4.66 -3.36 28.02
C ALA A 493 5.98 -3.86 27.42
N TRP A 494 5.93 -4.49 26.23
CA TRP A 494 7.12 -4.94 25.50
C TRP A 494 8.03 -3.78 25.06
N ASN A 495 7.46 -2.59 24.80
CA ASN A 495 8.20 -1.40 24.38
C ASN A 495 8.76 -0.62 25.60
N LEU A 496 8.37 -0.95 26.84
CA LEU A 496 8.73 -0.19 28.05
C LEU A 496 9.87 -0.85 28.83
N MET A 497 11.00 -0.14 28.96
CA MET A 497 12.23 -0.70 29.53
C MET A 497 12.90 0.24 30.54
N PRO A 498 13.49 -0.28 31.64
CA PRO A 498 14.16 0.53 32.62
C PRO A 498 15.49 1.08 32.06
N ALA A 499 15.69 2.39 32.18
CA ALA A 499 16.88 3.10 31.72
C ALA A 499 17.35 4.17 32.71
N SER A 500 18.62 4.55 32.62
CA SER A 500 19.10 5.72 33.36
C SER A 500 18.58 7.01 32.71
N LYS A 501 18.28 8.05 33.49
CA LYS A 501 17.83 9.35 32.97
C LYS A 501 18.76 9.92 31.90
N ARG A 502 20.07 9.79 32.11
CA ARG A 502 21.08 10.23 31.13
C ARG A 502 20.92 9.51 29.79
N ILE A 503 20.82 8.18 29.79
CA ILE A 503 20.68 7.40 28.55
C ILE A 503 19.33 7.65 27.89
N ASN A 504 18.25 7.71 28.67
CA ASN A 504 16.92 8.04 28.17
C ASN A 504 16.90 9.43 27.51
N GLY A 505 17.53 10.43 28.14
CA GLY A 505 17.68 11.78 27.61
C GLY A 505 18.59 11.87 26.38
N GLU A 506 19.69 11.09 26.34
CA GLU A 506 20.52 10.95 25.15
C GLU A 506 19.71 10.34 24.02
N LYS A 507 19.10 9.17 24.22
CA LYS A 507 18.29 8.52 23.19
C LYS A 507 17.17 9.42 22.67
N SER A 508 16.38 10.04 23.56
CA SER A 508 15.31 10.98 23.20
C SER A 508 14.41 10.40 22.09
N ASN A 509 14.14 11.16 21.02
CA ASN A 509 13.33 10.74 19.87
C ASN A 509 14.13 9.98 18.79
N ARG A 510 15.31 9.43 19.12
CA ARG A 510 16.15 8.70 18.17
C ARG A 510 15.79 7.20 18.15
N LEU A 511 16.06 6.58 17.01
CA LEU A 511 15.79 5.17 16.76
C LEU A 511 16.99 4.32 17.16
N VAL A 512 16.79 3.31 18.01
CA VAL A 512 17.83 2.34 18.41
C VAL A 512 18.38 1.63 17.16
N THR A 513 19.70 1.52 17.02
CA THR A 513 20.33 0.81 15.90
C THR A 513 20.13 -0.70 16.01
N HIS A 514 20.34 -1.43 14.90
CA HIS A 514 20.35 -2.90 14.92
C HIS A 514 21.36 -3.43 15.96
N THR A 515 22.59 -2.92 15.93
CA THR A 515 23.66 -3.31 16.85
C THR A 515 23.29 -3.03 18.32
N ALA A 516 22.73 -1.86 18.61
CA ALA A 516 22.31 -1.50 19.96
C ALA A 516 21.18 -2.41 20.49
N LEU A 517 20.21 -2.75 19.64
CA LEU A 517 19.11 -3.64 20.01
C LEU A 517 19.64 -5.05 20.28
N GLU A 518 20.48 -5.58 19.39
CA GLU A 518 21.11 -6.90 19.53
C GLU A 518 21.93 -7.03 20.82
N GLN A 519 22.76 -6.04 21.11
CA GLN A 519 23.57 -6.00 22.34
C GLN A 519 22.72 -5.93 23.61
N ALA A 520 21.49 -5.42 23.53
CA ALA A 520 20.56 -5.28 24.64
C ALA A 520 19.59 -6.46 24.76
N SER A 521 19.44 -7.31 23.75
CA SER A 521 18.42 -8.37 23.67
C SER A 521 18.37 -9.25 24.92
N GLU A 522 19.51 -9.76 25.41
CA GLU A 522 19.53 -10.58 26.62
C GLU A 522 19.01 -9.84 27.86
N ARG A 523 19.38 -8.56 28.02
CA ARG A 523 18.94 -7.73 29.16
C ARG A 523 17.47 -7.33 29.05
N ILE A 524 16.99 -7.12 27.82
CA ILE A 524 15.59 -6.85 27.53
C ILE A 524 14.74 -8.07 27.86
N THR A 525 15.13 -9.25 27.39
CA THR A 525 14.43 -10.50 27.67
C THR A 525 14.43 -10.82 29.16
N ALA A 526 15.55 -10.65 29.86
CA ALA A 526 15.62 -10.82 31.31
C ALA A 526 14.69 -9.85 32.05
N TRP A 527 14.62 -8.58 31.60
CA TRP A 527 13.67 -7.61 32.14
C TRP A 527 12.22 -8.07 31.94
N TRP A 528 11.84 -8.48 30.73
CA TRP A 528 10.47 -8.94 30.48
C TRP A 528 10.11 -10.17 31.32
N GLU A 529 11.03 -11.12 31.47
CA GLU A 529 10.83 -12.32 32.27
C GLU A 529 10.48 -11.96 33.71
N ASP A 530 11.33 -11.15 34.36
CA ASP A 530 11.14 -10.71 35.74
C ASP A 530 9.94 -9.77 35.93
N ALA A 531 9.69 -8.89 34.96
CA ALA A 531 8.69 -7.83 35.07
C ALA A 531 7.27 -8.28 34.72
N PHE A 532 7.10 -9.22 33.79
CA PHE A 532 5.80 -9.52 33.20
C PHE A 532 5.53 -11.01 33.06
N LEU A 533 6.51 -11.81 32.63
CA LEU A 533 6.27 -13.20 32.21
C LEU A 533 6.25 -14.18 33.39
N SER A 534 7.07 -13.95 34.41
CA SER A 534 7.11 -14.75 35.63
C SER A 534 6.07 -14.31 36.67
N THR A 535 5.31 -13.24 36.40
CA THR A 535 4.45 -12.58 37.38
C THR A 535 2.97 -12.85 37.15
N GLY A 536 2.47 -13.99 37.64
CA GLY A 536 1.06 -14.36 37.52
C GLY A 536 0.58 -14.52 36.07
N THR A 537 -0.57 -15.16 35.88
CA THR A 537 -1.09 -15.45 34.52
C THR A 537 -1.58 -14.19 33.80
N ASP A 538 -2.13 -13.21 34.52
CA ASP A 538 -2.74 -12.01 33.92
C ASP A 538 -1.72 -11.03 33.30
N ALA A 539 -0.58 -10.77 33.96
CA ALA A 539 0.43 -9.84 33.42
C ALA A 539 1.14 -10.42 32.19
N ARG A 540 1.44 -11.73 32.23
CA ARG A 540 2.02 -12.46 31.10
C ARG A 540 1.09 -12.43 29.89
N HIS A 541 -0.19 -12.72 30.09
CA HIS A 541 -1.16 -12.73 29.01
C HIS A 541 -1.30 -11.33 28.39
N ARG A 542 -1.44 -10.28 29.21
CA ARG A 542 -1.50 -8.90 28.72
C ARG A 542 -0.27 -8.53 27.88
N PHE A 543 0.93 -8.90 28.33
CA PHE A 543 2.18 -8.60 27.63
C PHE A 543 2.21 -9.16 26.21
N PHE A 544 1.90 -10.46 26.06
CA PHE A 544 1.91 -11.10 24.74
C PHE A 544 0.79 -10.58 23.85
N LEU A 545 -0.39 -10.33 24.43
CA LEU A 545 -1.51 -9.80 23.67
C LEU A 545 -1.25 -8.39 23.12
N GLU A 546 -0.61 -7.52 23.93
CA GLU A 546 -0.16 -6.22 23.43
C GLU A 546 0.86 -6.41 22.30
N ALA A 547 1.82 -7.34 22.42
CA ALA A 547 2.84 -7.58 21.40
C ALA A 547 2.28 -8.13 20.07
N GLU A 548 1.43 -9.16 20.13
CA GLU A 548 0.80 -9.81 18.97
C GLU A 548 0.00 -8.82 18.12
N GLN A 549 -0.57 -7.77 18.74
CA GLN A 549 -1.37 -6.78 18.02
C GLN A 549 -0.55 -5.68 17.36
N THR A 550 0.50 -5.19 18.00
CA THR A 550 1.32 -4.08 17.46
C THR A 550 2.44 -4.55 16.56
N LEU A 551 3.05 -5.70 16.83
CA LEU A 551 4.21 -6.18 16.08
C LEU A 551 3.77 -7.18 15.00
N PRO A 552 4.09 -6.91 13.71
CA PRO A 552 3.71 -7.81 12.63
C PRO A 552 4.50 -9.13 12.71
N MET A 553 3.91 -10.22 12.20
CA MET A 553 4.53 -11.56 12.07
C MET A 553 4.77 -12.33 13.40
N LEU A 554 4.20 -11.88 14.52
CA LEU A 554 4.18 -12.69 15.74
C LEU A 554 3.06 -13.73 15.66
N GLU A 555 3.42 -15.00 15.76
CA GLU A 555 2.46 -16.10 15.89
C GLU A 555 1.95 -16.20 17.33
N THR A 556 0.73 -16.74 17.51
CA THR A 556 0.18 -17.07 18.84
C THR A 556 1.14 -17.97 19.62
N ALA A 557 1.44 -17.60 20.87
CA ALA A 557 2.41 -18.26 21.76
C ALA A 557 3.90 -17.97 21.48
N ALA A 558 4.19 -16.78 20.96
CA ALA A 558 5.55 -16.29 20.76
C ALA A 558 6.44 -16.35 22.03
N SER A 559 7.72 -16.67 21.83
CA SER A 559 8.76 -16.53 22.84
C SER A 559 9.29 -15.10 22.89
N PRO A 560 9.96 -14.69 23.99
CA PRO A 560 10.66 -13.39 24.03
C PRO A 560 11.66 -13.18 22.89
N ALA A 561 12.27 -14.25 22.37
CA ALA A 561 13.19 -14.16 21.23
C ALA A 561 12.44 -13.76 19.94
N ASP A 562 11.27 -14.34 19.70
CA ASP A 562 10.43 -14.02 18.54
C ASP A 562 9.99 -12.55 18.58
N LEU A 563 9.71 -12.00 19.76
CA LEU A 563 9.40 -10.58 19.94
C LEU A 563 10.57 -9.68 19.56
N ILE A 564 11.80 -10.03 19.96
CA ILE A 564 13.00 -9.28 19.58
C ILE A 564 13.16 -9.26 18.05
N ASP A 565 12.92 -10.37 17.37
CA ASP A 565 13.01 -10.43 15.91
C ASP A 565 11.90 -9.61 15.23
N ALA A 566 10.67 -9.67 15.74
CA ALA A 566 9.58 -8.80 15.27
C ALA A 566 9.90 -7.30 15.50
N MET A 567 10.52 -6.95 16.64
CA MET A 567 11.01 -5.60 16.91
C MET A 567 12.09 -5.15 15.92
N LYS A 568 13.01 -6.04 15.51
CA LYS A 568 14.03 -5.72 14.48
C LYS A 568 13.38 -5.37 13.14
N VAL A 569 12.33 -6.08 12.75
CA VAL A 569 11.56 -5.80 11.54
C VAL A 569 10.84 -4.45 11.67
N GLN A 570 10.17 -4.20 12.79
CA GLN A 570 9.47 -2.95 13.04
C GLN A 570 10.43 -1.74 13.05
N ARG A 571 11.64 -1.91 13.58
CA ARG A 571 12.71 -0.90 13.51
C ARG A 571 13.06 -0.53 12.06
N ILE A 572 13.13 -1.51 11.15
CA ILE A 572 13.40 -1.25 9.72
C ILE A 572 12.28 -0.41 9.11
N ARG A 573 11.02 -0.72 9.43
CA ARG A 573 9.85 0.03 8.97
C ARG A 573 9.90 1.48 9.44
N LEU A 574 10.07 1.72 10.74
CA LEU A 574 10.17 3.08 11.30
C LEU A 574 11.34 3.88 10.71
N ALA A 575 12.49 3.24 10.45
CA ALA A 575 13.63 3.90 9.82
C ALA A 575 13.32 4.37 8.39
N LYS A 576 12.68 3.52 7.59
CA LYS A 576 12.33 3.83 6.19
C LYS A 576 11.21 4.85 6.09
N ASP A 577 10.16 4.69 6.90
CA ASP A 577 8.92 5.48 6.76
C ASP A 577 9.07 6.88 7.36
N GLN A 578 9.86 7.04 8.43
CA GLN A 578 9.93 8.29 9.19
C GLN A 578 11.31 8.96 9.21
N GLY A 579 12.34 8.33 8.64
CA GLY A 579 13.68 8.93 8.53
C GLY A 579 14.32 9.26 9.90
N LEU A 580 14.00 8.50 10.95
CA LEU A 580 14.45 8.77 12.31
C LEU A 580 15.98 8.67 12.43
N ARG A 581 16.58 9.61 13.17
CA ARG A 581 18.03 9.59 13.43
C ARG A 581 18.39 8.36 14.26
N PRO A 582 19.45 7.61 13.89
CA PRO A 582 19.89 6.44 14.65
C PRO A 582 20.52 6.85 16.01
N TRP A 583 20.44 5.95 16.98
CA TRP A 583 21.09 6.05 18.29
C TRP A 583 21.66 4.71 18.72
N GLU A 584 22.84 4.78 19.34
CA GLU A 584 23.57 3.65 19.87
C GLU A 584 24.19 4.05 21.22
N PRO A 585 24.13 3.18 22.25
CA PRO A 585 24.71 3.49 23.53
C PRO A 585 26.23 3.64 23.41
N VAL A 586 26.77 4.74 23.93
CA VAL A 586 28.22 4.97 23.96
C VAL A 586 28.84 3.99 24.96
N ALA A 587 29.58 3.00 24.46
CA ALA A 587 30.40 2.14 25.30
C ALA A 587 31.42 3.01 26.04
N ARG A 588 31.54 2.85 27.36
CA ARG A 588 32.68 3.43 28.09
C ARG A 588 33.94 2.80 27.52
N ARG A 589 34.71 3.55 26.73
CA ARG A 589 36.13 3.24 26.56
C ARG A 589 36.73 3.23 27.95
N GLU A 590 37.20 2.08 28.42
CA GLU A 590 38.08 2.01 29.57
C GLU A 590 39.23 2.98 29.30
N ARG A 591 39.40 3.96 30.19
CA ARG A 591 40.61 4.78 30.18
C ARG A 591 41.75 3.83 30.49
N LEU A 592 42.50 3.41 29.47
CA LEU A 592 43.87 2.98 29.64
C LEU A 592 44.61 4.15 30.29
N VAL A 593 44.74 4.09 31.61
CA VAL A 593 45.63 4.96 32.38
C VAL A 593 47.03 4.54 31.97
N LEU A 594 47.61 5.25 31.00
CA LEU A 594 49.06 5.27 30.85
C LEU A 594 49.59 6.04 32.06
N ALA A 595 50.15 5.31 33.02
CA ALA A 595 50.97 5.89 34.06
C ALA A 595 52.16 6.60 33.41
N PRO A 596 52.53 7.82 33.85
CA PRO A 596 53.76 8.45 33.41
C PRO A 596 54.93 7.85 34.18
N ASP A 597 55.77 7.06 33.51
CA ASP A 597 57.08 6.73 34.04
C ASP A 597 57.96 7.98 33.99
N PHE A 598 58.21 8.54 35.18
CA PHE A 598 59.38 9.36 35.48
C PHE A 598 60.49 8.43 35.95
N GLY A 599 61.66 8.46 35.31
CA GLY A 599 62.87 7.78 35.76
C GLY A 599 63.71 7.23 34.63
#